data_AF-K6ZL63-F1
#
_entry.id   AF-K6ZL63-F1
#
_cell.length_a   1.000
_cell.length_b   1.000
_cell.length_c   1.000
_cell.angle_alpha   90.00
_cell.angle_beta   90.00
_cell.angle_gamma   90.00
#
_symmetry.space_group_name_H-M   'P 1'
#
loop_
_entity.id
_entity.type
_entity.pdbx_description
1 polymer ?
#
loop_
_entity_poly.entity_id
_entity_poly.type
_entity_poly.pdbx_seq_one_letter_code
_entity_poly.pdbx_strand_id
1 'polypeptide(L)'
;MMYLNSYSIEHVFFSETRLYMAIYMGAMMAAIMLLFMLNMYESKIKNVSIIAGSIIVFCFALFLVRSQTTIEDSAWMKAMIPHHSIAILTSDRANIADSRVQQLAKEIISAQEREIKEMKWLIADIKENGIASSEREASRRPVPDFSGE
;
A
#
# COMPACT_ATOMS: atom_id res chain seq x y z
N MET A 1 1.94 -13.43 -2.61
CA MET A 1 0.58 -12.93 -2.96
C MET A 1 0.53 -11.41 -3.10
N MET A 2 1.05 -10.63 -2.16
CA MET A 2 0.84 -9.17 -2.07
C MET A 2 1.21 -8.31 -3.30
N TYR A 3 2.11 -8.79 -4.17
CA TYR A 3 2.56 -8.05 -5.36
C TYR A 3 2.05 -8.64 -6.68
N LEU A 4 1.27 -9.73 -6.63
CA LEU A 4 0.80 -10.41 -7.83
C LEU A 4 -0.27 -9.62 -8.60
N ASN A 5 -0.81 -8.57 -7.99
CA ASN A 5 -1.79 -7.66 -8.58
C ASN A 5 -1.18 -6.33 -9.06
N SER A 6 0.14 -6.19 -9.06
CA SER A 6 0.80 -5.05 -9.71
C SER A 6 0.77 -5.22 -11.23
N TYR A 7 0.44 -4.16 -11.96
CA TYR A 7 0.42 -4.12 -13.43
C TYR A 7 1.80 -4.37 -14.05
N SER A 8 2.85 -3.78 -13.46
CA SER A 8 4.25 -3.94 -13.87
C SER A 8 5.13 -4.38 -12.69
N ILE A 9 6.17 -5.17 -12.98
CA ILE A 9 7.17 -5.60 -12.00
C ILE A 9 7.95 -4.40 -11.44
N GLU A 10 8.15 -3.36 -12.25
CA GLU A 10 8.82 -2.14 -11.81
C GLU A 10 8.02 -1.33 -10.79
N HIS A 11 6.75 -1.67 -10.58
CA HIS A 11 5.89 -1.03 -9.58
C HIS A 11 5.92 -1.80 -8.25
N VAL A 12 6.77 -2.81 -8.11
CA VAL A 12 6.91 -3.59 -6.87
C VAL A 12 7.86 -2.88 -5.91
N PHE A 13 7.29 -2.34 -4.84
CA PHE A 13 8.02 -1.70 -3.75
C PHE A 13 7.57 -2.25 -2.41
N PHE A 14 8.50 -2.36 -1.47
CA PHE A 14 8.16 -2.67 -0.08
C PHE A 14 7.29 -1.57 0.53
N SER A 15 6.29 -1.96 1.32
CA SER A 15 5.36 -1.06 2.00
C SER A 15 5.10 -1.52 3.42
N GLU A 16 5.41 -0.65 4.38
CA GLU A 16 5.12 -0.85 5.80
C GLU A 16 3.61 -0.92 6.05
N THR A 17 2.83 -0.05 5.41
CA THR A 17 1.35 -0.09 5.48
C THR A 17 0.82 -1.45 5.08
N ARG A 18 1.34 -2.07 3.99
CA ARG A 18 0.93 -3.42 3.59
C ARG A 18 1.41 -4.50 4.56
N LEU A 19 2.60 -4.35 5.17
CA LEU A 19 3.07 -5.24 6.22
C LEU A 19 2.13 -5.20 7.44
N TYR A 20 1.76 -4.01 7.92
CA TYR A 20 0.82 -3.85 9.03
C TYR A 20 -0.55 -4.46 8.69
N MET A 21 -1.02 -4.29 7.44
CA MET A 21 -2.22 -4.95 6.95
C MET A 21 -2.13 -6.48 7.04
N ALA A 22 -1.04 -7.06 6.55
CA ALA A 22 -0.82 -8.50 6.62
C ALA A 22 -0.80 -9.01 8.08
N ILE A 23 -0.19 -8.26 8.99
CA ILE A 23 -0.10 -8.63 10.41
C ILE A 23 -1.49 -8.63 11.07
N TYR A 24 -2.29 -7.55 10.96
CA TYR A 24 -3.60 -7.54 11.60
C TYR A 24 -4.56 -8.55 10.96
N MET A 25 -4.50 -8.75 9.63
CA MET A 25 -5.32 -9.75 8.95
C MET A 25 -4.95 -11.16 9.42
N GLY A 26 -3.66 -11.45 9.55
CA GLY A 26 -3.16 -12.72 10.09
C GLY A 26 -3.57 -12.95 11.54
N ALA A 27 -3.49 -11.91 12.39
CA ALA A 27 -3.92 -12.00 13.78
C ALA A 27 -5.44 -12.26 13.90
N MET A 28 -6.26 -11.58 13.10
CA MET A 28 -7.69 -11.83 13.02
C MET A 28 -7.98 -13.26 12.55
N MET A 29 -7.29 -13.72 11.50
CA MET A 29 -7.43 -15.08 10.99
C MET A 29 -7.08 -16.13 12.05
N ALA A 30 -5.98 -15.96 12.78
CA ALA A 30 -5.57 -16.87 13.85
C ALA A 30 -6.63 -16.97 14.95
N ALA A 31 -7.22 -15.83 15.35
CA ALA A 31 -8.31 -15.81 16.33
C ALA A 31 -9.55 -16.55 15.81
N ILE A 32 -9.98 -16.29 14.57
CA ILE A 32 -11.14 -16.95 13.96
C ILE A 32 -10.91 -18.46 13.84
N MET A 33 -9.77 -18.89 13.32
CA MET A 33 -9.43 -20.31 13.16
C MET A 33 -9.46 -21.04 14.51
N LEU A 34 -8.91 -20.42 15.55
CA LEU A 34 -8.91 -21.01 16.88
C LEU A 34 -10.32 -21.09 17.49
N LEU A 35 -11.21 -20.13 17.21
CA LEU A 35 -12.62 -20.21 17.64
C LEU A 35 -13.37 -21.38 17.00
N PHE A 36 -13.06 -21.76 15.76
CA PHE A 36 -13.63 -22.95 15.12
C PHE A 36 -12.98 -24.25 15.60
N MET A 37 -11.75 -24.18 16.10
CA MET A 37 -10.96 -25.32 16.55
C MET A 37 -10.57 -25.18 18.03
N LEU A 38 -11.51 -24.80 18.91
CA LEU A 38 -11.22 -24.54 20.32
C LEU A 38 -10.65 -25.76 21.06
N ASN A 39 -10.89 -26.97 20.57
CA ASN A 39 -10.33 -28.21 21.13
C ASN A 39 -8.98 -28.59 20.51
N MET A 40 -8.36 -27.74 19.68
CA MET A 40 -7.07 -28.00 19.04
C MET A 40 -5.94 -28.12 20.07
N TYR A 41 -5.96 -27.30 21.12
CA TYR A 41 -5.08 -27.47 22.27
C TYR A 41 -5.89 -27.99 23.46
N GLU A 42 -5.43 -29.09 24.06
CA GLU A 42 -6.04 -29.65 25.27
C GLU A 42 -5.99 -28.66 26.45
N SER A 43 -4.96 -27.82 26.48
CA SER A 43 -4.80 -26.79 27.51
C SER A 43 -5.59 -25.53 27.18
N LYS A 44 -6.60 -25.23 28.00
CA LYS A 44 -7.37 -23.99 27.93
C LYS A 44 -6.49 -22.73 28.05
N ILE A 45 -5.39 -22.81 28.79
CA ILE A 45 -4.45 -21.69 28.95
C ILE A 45 -3.82 -21.34 27.60
N LYS A 46 -3.40 -22.33 26.81
CA LYS A 46 -2.82 -22.09 25.47
C LYS A 46 -3.82 -21.41 24.54
N ASN A 47 -5.08 -21.88 24.55
CA ASN A 47 -6.15 -21.26 23.76
C ASN A 47 -6.34 -19.79 24.12
N VAL A 48 -6.46 -19.49 25.43
CA VAL A 48 -6.64 -18.12 25.92
C VAL A 48 -5.43 -17.25 25.58
N SER A 49 -4.20 -17.75 25.75
CA SER A 49 -2.98 -17.01 25.41
C SER A 49 -2.91 -16.65 23.93
N ILE A 50 -3.31 -17.54 23.02
CA ILE A 50 -3.31 -17.26 21.57
C ILE A 50 -4.38 -16.22 21.22
N ILE A 51 -5.59 -16.33 21.77
CA ILE A 51 -6.65 -15.33 21.56
C ILE A 51 -6.18 -13.95 22.06
N ALA A 52 -5.70 -13.87 23.30
CA ALA A 52 -5.25 -12.62 23.91
C ALA A 52 -4.07 -12.00 23.12
N GLY A 53 -3.08 -12.81 22.76
CA GLY A 53 -1.96 -12.38 21.92
C GLY A 53 -2.42 -11.86 20.55
N SER A 54 -3.36 -12.57 19.91
CA SER A 54 -3.93 -12.16 18.61
C SER A 54 -4.66 -10.82 18.71
N ILE A 55 -5.45 -10.59 19.77
CA ILE A 55 -6.12 -9.31 20.01
C ILE A 55 -5.11 -8.17 20.19
N ILE A 56 -4.05 -8.39 20.98
CA ILE A 56 -3.01 -7.37 21.21
C ILE A 56 -2.31 -7.02 19.88
N VAL A 57 -1.86 -8.02 19.13
CA VAL A 57 -1.19 -7.82 17.83
C VAL A 57 -2.13 -7.15 16.84
N PHE A 58 -3.40 -7.55 16.79
CA PHE A 58 -4.41 -6.93 15.95
C PHE A 58 -4.58 -5.45 16.28
N CYS A 59 -4.83 -5.11 17.54
CA CYS A 59 -5.03 -3.73 17.96
C CYS A 59 -3.81 -2.85 17.70
N PHE A 60 -2.60 -3.38 17.95
CA PHE A 60 -1.36 -2.65 17.71
C PHE A 60 -1.12 -2.40 16.21
N ALA A 61 -1.24 -3.42 15.36
CA ALA A 61 -1.08 -3.27 13.92
C ALA A 61 -2.19 -2.40 13.31
N LEU A 62 -3.43 -2.50 13.81
CA LEU A 62 -4.53 -1.62 13.43
C LEU A 62 -4.25 -0.17 13.82
N PHE A 63 -3.68 0.08 15.00
CA PHE A 63 -3.26 1.42 15.39
C PHE A 63 -2.22 1.98 14.42
N LEU A 64 -1.17 1.23 14.10
CA LEU A 64 -0.12 1.68 13.17
C LEU A 64 -0.66 2.00 11.77
N VAL A 65 -1.51 1.12 11.22
CA VAL A 65 -2.10 1.36 9.89
C VAL A 65 -3.08 2.53 9.91
N ARG A 66 -3.76 2.81 11.04
CA ARG A 66 -4.71 3.93 11.15
C ARG A 66 -4.03 5.26 11.45
N SER A 67 -2.92 5.26 12.20
CA SER A 67 -2.21 6.46 12.60
C SER A 67 -1.28 6.98 11.51
N GLN A 68 -0.72 6.09 10.67
CA GLN A 68 0.29 6.41 9.65
C GLN A 68 1.56 7.11 10.21
N THR A 69 1.75 7.12 11.53
CA THR A 69 2.82 7.88 12.22
C THR A 69 4.24 7.41 11.94
N THR A 70 4.41 6.26 11.30
CA THR A 70 5.72 5.69 10.93
C THR A 70 6.04 5.85 9.44
N ILE A 71 5.11 6.41 8.65
CA ILE A 71 5.23 6.46 7.19
C ILE A 71 5.77 7.84 6.79
N GLU A 72 7.01 7.88 6.31
CA GLU A 72 7.66 9.10 5.78
C GLU A 72 7.50 9.23 4.25
N ASP A 73 7.87 10.37 3.67
CA ASP A 73 7.67 10.73 2.25
C ASP A 73 8.02 9.59 1.26
N SER A 74 9.23 9.04 1.39
CA SER A 74 9.70 7.94 0.53
C SER A 74 8.92 6.65 0.77
N ALA A 75 8.54 6.35 2.02
CA ALA A 75 7.75 5.15 2.35
C ALA A 75 6.32 5.29 1.83
N TRP A 76 5.74 6.50 1.90
CA TRP A 76 4.43 6.82 1.36
C TRP A 76 4.40 6.62 -0.16
N MET A 77 5.35 7.22 -0.89
CA MET A 77 5.43 7.07 -2.35
C MET A 77 5.66 5.62 -2.78
N LYS A 78 6.54 4.88 -2.07
CA LYS A 78 6.75 3.44 -2.30
C LYS A 78 5.50 2.60 -2.02
N ALA A 79 4.63 3.01 -1.09
CA ALA A 79 3.35 2.35 -0.87
C ALA A 79 2.31 2.70 -1.95
N MET A 80 2.37 3.93 -2.47
CA MET A 80 1.44 4.44 -3.48
C MET A 80 1.72 3.92 -4.89
N ILE A 81 2.98 3.74 -5.31
CA ILE A 81 3.29 3.20 -6.64
C ILE A 81 2.60 1.83 -6.89
N PRO A 82 2.71 0.83 -6.00
CA PRO A 82 1.96 -0.41 -6.11
C PRO A 82 0.44 -0.24 -6.06
N HIS A 83 -0.09 0.77 -5.35
CA HIS A 83 -1.53 1.05 -5.30
C HIS A 83 -2.03 1.56 -6.66
N HIS A 84 -1.32 2.52 -7.24
CA HIS A 84 -1.62 3.08 -8.56
C HIS A 84 -1.51 2.00 -9.64
N SER A 85 -0.49 1.12 -9.52
CA SER A 85 -0.32 -0.05 -10.39
C SER A 85 -1.52 -1.00 -10.37
N ILE A 86 -2.19 -1.19 -9.23
CA ILE A 86 -3.42 -2.00 -9.17
C ILE A 86 -4.56 -1.29 -9.89
N ALA A 87 -4.70 0.03 -9.72
CA ALA A 87 -5.74 0.82 -10.39
C ALA A 87 -5.59 0.80 -11.91
N ILE A 88 -4.35 0.85 -12.43
CA ILE A 88 -4.05 0.66 -13.85
C ILE A 88 -4.49 -0.74 -14.29
N LEU A 89 -4.05 -1.79 -13.58
CA LEU A 89 -4.40 -3.18 -13.91
C LEU A 89 -5.92 -3.39 -14.00
N THR A 90 -6.68 -2.89 -13.03
CA THR A 90 -8.13 -3.10 -12.99
C THR A 90 -8.88 -2.23 -13.98
N SER A 91 -8.40 -1.02 -14.26
CA SER A 91 -8.99 -0.14 -15.27
C SER A 91 -8.73 -0.63 -16.69
N ASP A 92 -7.53 -1.17 -16.95
CA ASP A 92 -7.11 -1.69 -18.26
C ASP A 92 -7.83 -3.00 -18.61
N ARG A 93 -7.98 -3.91 -17.63
CA ARG A 93 -8.51 -5.26 -17.88
C ARG A 93 -10.00 -5.43 -17.63
N ALA A 94 -10.69 -4.43 -17.10
CA ALA A 94 -12.13 -4.53 -16.84
C ALA A 94 -12.93 -4.57 -18.14
N ASN A 95 -13.95 -5.45 -18.19
CA ASN A 95 -14.87 -5.52 -19.31
C ASN A 95 -15.95 -4.42 -19.21
N ILE A 96 -15.58 -3.19 -19.58
CA ILE A 96 -16.44 -2.00 -19.47
C ILE A 96 -17.08 -1.69 -20.83
N ALA A 97 -18.41 -1.65 -20.87
CA ALA A 97 -19.18 -1.39 -22.09
C ALA A 97 -19.71 0.05 -22.22
N ASP A 98 -20.02 0.72 -21.10
CA ASP A 98 -20.50 2.11 -21.11
C ASP A 98 -19.35 3.05 -21.49
N SER A 99 -19.52 3.82 -22.56
CA SER A 99 -18.49 4.71 -23.11
C SER A 99 -18.06 5.82 -22.16
N ARG A 100 -18.92 6.25 -21.22
CA ARG A 100 -18.55 7.22 -20.18
C ARG A 100 -17.61 6.59 -19.17
N VAL A 101 -17.85 5.32 -18.83
CA VAL A 101 -17.01 4.58 -17.88
C VAL A 101 -15.67 4.19 -18.53
N GLN A 102 -15.65 3.89 -19.83
CA GLN A 102 -14.40 3.70 -20.58
C GLN A 102 -13.54 4.96 -20.59
N GLN A 103 -14.17 6.12 -20.79
CA GLN A 103 -13.46 7.40 -20.75
C GLN A 103 -12.85 7.63 -19.36
N LEU A 104 -13.62 7.41 -18.29
CA LEU A 104 -13.13 7.49 -16.92
C LEU A 104 -11.94 6.53 -16.67
N ALA A 105 -12.01 5.29 -17.15
CA ALA A 105 -10.93 4.31 -16.99
C ALA A 105 -9.63 4.76 -17.66
N LYS A 106 -9.72 5.34 -18.87
CA LYS A 106 -8.56 5.90 -19.59
C LYS A 106 -7.94 7.09 -18.85
N GLU A 107 -8.78 7.98 -18.32
CA GLU A 107 -8.32 9.13 -17.52
C GLU A 107 -7.62 8.67 -16.23
N ILE A 108 -8.16 7.66 -15.55
CA ILE A 108 -7.51 7.04 -14.39
C ILE A 108 -6.15 6.46 -14.77
N ILE A 109 -6.07 5.67 -15.85
CA ILE A 109 -4.78 5.08 -16.28
C ILE A 109 -3.74 6.18 -16.54
N SER A 110 -4.09 7.19 -17.34
CA SER A 110 -3.17 8.28 -17.69
C SER A 110 -2.71 9.08 -16.46
N ALA A 111 -3.62 9.38 -15.53
CA ALA A 111 -3.26 10.07 -14.29
C ALA A 111 -2.33 9.22 -13.42
N GLN A 112 -2.64 7.94 -13.25
CA GLN A 112 -1.90 7.05 -12.36
C GLN A 112 -0.51 6.72 -12.91
N GLU A 113 -0.33 6.61 -14.24
CA GLU A 113 0.98 6.45 -14.88
C GLU A 113 1.86 7.69 -14.66
N ARG A 114 1.30 8.89 -14.84
CA ARG A 114 1.99 10.16 -14.58
C ARG A 114 2.44 10.26 -13.13
N GLU A 115 1.55 9.98 -12.18
CA GLU A 115 1.83 10.00 -10.74
C GLU A 115 2.89 8.98 -10.33
N ILE A 116 2.94 7.80 -10.99
CA ILE A 116 4.02 6.83 -10.77
C ILE A 116 5.38 7.38 -11.22
N LYS A 117 5.45 8.05 -12.38
CA LYS A 117 6.69 8.67 -12.86
C LYS A 117 7.17 9.76 -11.90
N GLU A 118 6.26 10.62 -11.47
CA GLU A 118 6.52 11.68 -10.47
C GLU A 118 7.03 11.11 -9.15
N MET A 119 6.35 10.11 -8.58
CA MET A 119 6.80 9.47 -7.34
C MET A 119 8.16 8.79 -7.49
N LYS A 120 8.44 8.10 -8.60
CA LYS A 120 9.75 7.50 -8.86
C LYS A 120 10.85 8.56 -8.92
N TRP A 121 10.58 9.69 -9.56
CA TRP A 121 11.51 10.82 -9.65
C TRP A 121 11.77 11.43 -8.27
N LEU A 122 10.71 11.74 -7.50
CA LEU A 122 10.83 12.32 -6.15
C LEU A 122 11.58 11.39 -5.19
N ILE A 123 11.34 10.07 -5.24
CA ILE A 123 12.11 9.10 -4.44
C ILE A 123 13.60 9.17 -4.78
N ALA A 124 13.94 9.26 -6.07
CA ALA A 124 15.34 9.33 -6.50
C ALA A 124 15.99 10.65 -6.06
N ASP A 125 15.28 11.77 -6.26
CA ASP A 125 15.74 13.10 -5.87
C ASP A 125 15.94 13.23 -4.36
N ILE A 126 14.98 12.77 -3.53
CA ILE A 126 15.13 12.78 -2.06
C ILE A 126 16.30 11.89 -1.62
N LYS A 127 16.52 10.75 -2.29
CA LYS A 127 17.63 9.86 -1.98
C LYS A 127 19.00 10.49 -2.27
N GLU A 128 19.11 11.28 -3.34
CA GLU A 128 20.37 11.90 -3.77
C GLU A 128 20.63 13.23 -3.07
N ASN A 129 19.61 14.06 -2.96
CA ASN A 129 19.71 15.47 -2.58
C ASN A 129 19.06 15.79 -1.22
N GLY A 130 18.39 14.83 -0.59
CA GLY A 130 17.67 15.02 0.66
C GLY A 130 16.31 15.68 0.50
N ILE A 131 15.61 15.86 1.63
CA ILE A 131 14.27 16.45 1.70
C ILE A 131 14.34 17.95 1.36
N ALA A 132 13.49 18.41 0.43
CA ALA A 132 13.23 19.84 0.24
C ALA A 132 12.20 20.28 1.29
N SER A 133 12.68 20.84 2.39
CA SER A 133 11.84 21.25 3.53
C SER A 133 11.25 22.66 3.38
N SER A 134 11.71 23.42 2.39
CA SER A 134 11.21 24.76 2.08
C SER A 134 10.82 24.90 0.62
N GLU A 135 9.87 25.81 0.33
CA GLU A 135 9.47 26.15 -1.05
C GLU A 135 10.67 26.61 -1.91
N ARG A 136 11.65 27.27 -1.27
CA ARG A 136 12.88 27.69 -1.95
C ARG A 136 13.76 26.51 -2.37
N GLU A 137 13.83 25.46 -1.56
CA GLU A 137 14.54 24.24 -1.91
C GLU A 137 13.78 23.45 -2.99
N ALA A 138 12.45 23.35 -2.87
CA ALA A 138 11.60 22.68 -3.85
C ALA A 138 11.66 23.35 -5.23
N SER A 139 11.60 24.68 -5.29
CA SER A 139 11.67 25.44 -6.55
C SER A 139 13.02 25.33 -7.29
N ARG A 140 14.09 24.92 -6.59
CA ARG A 140 15.40 24.65 -7.21
C ARG A 140 15.49 23.26 -7.84
N ARG A 141 14.54 22.37 -7.52
CA ARG A 141 14.47 20.98 -7.98
C ARG A 141 13.06 20.70 -8.51
N PRO A 142 12.65 21.35 -9.62
CA PRO A 142 11.30 21.21 -10.13
C PRO A 142 11.04 19.77 -10.59
N VAL A 143 9.88 19.24 -10.23
CA VAL A 143 9.39 17.96 -10.77
C VAL A 143 9.22 18.12 -12.29
N PRO A 144 9.75 17.20 -13.11
CA PRO A 144 9.54 17.22 -14.56
C PRO A 144 8.06 17.13 -14.92
N ASP A 145 7.68 17.74 -16.05
CA ASP A 145 6.33 17.58 -16.58
C ASP A 145 6.19 16.21 -17.26
N PHE A 146 5.45 15.31 -16.61
CA PHE A 146 5.17 13.97 -17.10
C PHE A 146 3.83 13.87 -17.88
N SER A 147 3.17 14.98 -18.20
CA SER A 147 1.84 14.99 -18.84
C SER A 147 1.83 14.58 -20.32
N GLY A 148 2.99 14.43 -20.97
CA GLY A 148 3.12 14.11 -22.40
C GLY A 148 3.86 12.81 -22.74
N GLU A 149 4.20 11.98 -21.76
CA GLU A 149 4.96 10.73 -21.93
C GLU A 149 4.16 9.48 -21.57
#